data_AF-A0A2P4YVI2-F1
#
_entry.id   AF-A0A2P4YVI2-F1
#
_cell.length_a   1.000
_cell.length_b   1.000
_cell.length_c   1.000
_cell.angle_alpha   90.00
_cell.angle_beta   90.00
_cell.angle_gamma   90.00
#
_symmetry.space_group_name_H-M   'P 1'
#
loop_
_entity.id
_entity.type
_entity.pdbx_description
1 polymer ?
#
loop_
_entity_poly.entity_id
_entity_poly.type
_entity_poly.pdbx_seq_one_letter_code
_entity_poly.pdbx_strand_id
1 'polypeptide(L)'
;MLGSALLLQTEGHQVVYVPSPTWTRANSTSSERRVLWNPLSFLEDEGYKTQENFTQYQVDNGYKSLRDFMDTAKYSVTDGADQTCGWSDPKGIPQQIPEDGTMRTSGYTHDGPCEIYMGDTLALSYLNCHESITDQTFKLDYSGCGDSCVLYWYWLGVRYLKGKYSWQVYKECIPLYSRSGSTSTGTTTTTAPTTELSSAGSAAAPEADSVATQTSGSSNEAPVTEATSAPADETPTENVKTEPPSTDLVLTPTSTQKCNASRKRIRA
;
A
#
# COMPACT_ATOMS: atom_id res chain seq x y z
N MET A 1 0.74 -16.81 33.81
CA MET A 1 1.06 -15.61 33.03
C MET A 1 0.23 -15.65 31.75
N LEU A 2 -0.75 -14.76 31.56
CA LEU A 2 -1.32 -14.59 30.23
C LEU A 2 -0.38 -13.66 29.46
N GLY A 3 0.23 -14.17 28.40
CA GLY A 3 1.02 -13.33 27.51
C GLY A 3 0.09 -12.38 26.76
N SER A 4 0.21 -11.08 27.02
CA SER A 4 -0.39 -10.07 26.16
C SER A 4 0.28 -10.15 24.80
N ALA A 5 -0.36 -10.83 23.86
CA ALA A 5 -0.02 -10.73 22.45
C ALA A 5 -0.26 -9.27 22.04
N LEU A 6 0.82 -8.49 21.97
CA LEU A 6 0.79 -7.16 21.39
C LEU A 6 0.46 -7.34 19.91
N LEU A 7 -0.83 -7.21 19.58
CA LEU A 7 -1.29 -7.12 18.21
C LEU A 7 -0.61 -5.90 17.60
N LEU A 8 0.48 -6.15 16.87
CA LEU A 8 1.11 -5.17 16.00
C LEU A 8 0.02 -4.69 15.03
N GLN A 9 -0.53 -3.52 15.33
CA GLN A 9 -1.40 -2.83 14.40
C GLN A 9 -0.52 -2.45 13.22
N THR A 10 -0.61 -3.25 12.16
CA THR A 10 -0.12 -2.89 10.84
C THR A 10 -0.99 -1.74 10.32
N GLU A 11 -0.71 -0.54 10.82
CA GLU A 11 -1.12 0.70 10.20
C GLU A 11 -0.35 0.76 8.88
N GLY A 12 -1.07 0.56 7.77
CA GLY A 12 -0.51 0.61 6.42
C GLY A 12 -0.05 2.02 6.11
N HIS A 13 1.21 2.31 6.44
CA HIS A 13 1.89 3.53 6.02
C HIS A 13 2.61 3.20 4.73
N GLN A 14 2.20 3.79 3.59
CA GLN A 14 2.92 3.61 2.33
C GLN A 14 3.50 4.89 1.78
N VAL A 15 4.60 4.73 1.05
CA VAL A 15 5.35 5.82 0.43
C VAL A 15 6.26 5.34 -0.70
N VAL A 16 6.42 6.15 -1.75
CA VAL A 16 7.53 6.01 -2.71
C VAL A 16 8.77 6.73 -2.15
N TYR A 17 9.86 5.99 -1.95
CA TYR A 17 11.14 6.54 -1.50
C TYR A 17 12.08 6.94 -2.65
N VAL A 18 12.02 6.23 -3.77
CA VAL A 18 12.87 6.47 -4.95
C VAL A 18 12.03 6.23 -6.20
N PRO A 19 11.91 7.21 -7.12
CA PRO A 19 12.22 8.63 -6.94
C PRO A 19 11.31 9.25 -5.86
N SER A 20 11.82 10.15 -5.02
CA SER A 20 11.04 10.68 -3.88
C SER A 20 10.06 11.78 -4.32
N PRO A 21 8.80 11.77 -3.87
CA PRO A 21 7.89 12.89 -4.06
C PRO A 21 8.38 14.16 -3.35
N THR A 22 8.01 15.32 -3.90
CA THR A 22 7.98 16.57 -3.13
C THR A 22 6.66 16.62 -2.37
N TRP A 23 6.69 16.91 -1.08
CA TRP A 23 5.50 16.93 -0.24
C TRP A 23 4.93 18.34 -0.09
N THR A 24 3.61 18.45 -0.09
CA THR A 24 2.85 19.70 0.18
C THR A 24 2.87 20.12 1.66
N ARG A 25 3.40 19.26 2.54
CA ARG A 25 3.53 19.47 3.99
C ARG A 25 4.89 18.95 4.48
N ALA A 26 5.31 19.40 5.65
CA ALA A 26 6.52 18.91 6.29
C ALA A 26 6.44 17.39 6.56
N ASN A 27 7.58 16.69 6.48
CA ASN A 27 7.71 15.24 6.63
C ASN A 27 8.93 14.85 7.51
N SER A 28 9.44 15.79 8.31
CA SER A 28 10.69 15.68 9.06
C SER A 28 10.59 14.78 10.30
N THR A 29 9.41 14.76 10.94
CA THR A 29 9.10 13.96 12.13
C THR A 29 8.27 12.72 11.79
N SER A 30 8.25 11.73 12.70
CA SER A 30 7.41 10.54 12.55
C SER A 30 5.91 10.86 12.59
N SER A 31 5.50 11.84 13.39
CA SER A 31 4.12 12.35 13.45
C SER A 31 3.68 13.04 12.16
N GLU A 32 4.57 13.80 11.52
CA GLU A 32 4.31 14.40 10.21
C GLU A 32 4.14 13.32 9.13
N ARG A 33 5.11 12.39 9.02
CA ARG A 33 5.06 11.31 8.02
C ARG A 33 3.84 10.41 8.14
N ARG A 34 3.37 10.16 9.37
CA ARG A 34 2.12 9.44 9.65
C ARG A 34 0.90 10.06 8.96
N VAL A 35 0.81 11.39 8.87
CA VAL A 35 -0.28 12.06 8.15
C VAL A 35 -0.17 11.84 6.64
N LEU A 36 1.05 11.79 6.11
CA LEU A 36 1.30 11.73 4.67
C LEU A 36 1.19 10.32 4.08
N TRP A 37 1.53 9.30 4.88
CA TRP A 37 1.67 7.91 4.44
C TRP A 37 0.45 7.02 4.74
N ASN A 38 -0.48 7.51 5.56
CA ASN A 38 -1.76 6.83 5.80
C ASN A 38 -2.59 6.73 4.50
N PRO A 39 -3.58 5.83 4.43
CA PRO A 39 -4.57 5.84 3.37
C PRO A 39 -5.18 7.23 3.19
N LEU A 40 -5.21 7.71 1.95
CA LEU A 40 -5.88 8.97 1.60
C LEU A 40 -7.39 8.85 1.80
N SER A 41 -7.95 7.64 1.64
CA SER A 41 -9.37 7.33 1.83
C SER A 41 -9.55 5.86 2.25
N PHE A 42 -10.59 5.61 3.04
CA PHE A 42 -11.11 4.27 3.38
C PHE A 42 -12.49 4.15 2.71
N LEU A 43 -12.59 3.37 1.63
CA LEU A 43 -13.78 3.42 0.77
C LEU A 43 -15.05 2.85 1.44
N GLU A 44 -14.90 2.02 2.47
CA GLU A 44 -16.01 1.59 3.32
C GLU A 44 -16.74 2.78 4.00
N ASP A 45 -16.03 3.85 4.36
CA ASP A 45 -16.60 5.06 4.97
C ASP A 45 -17.26 5.97 3.91
N GLU A 46 -16.83 5.85 2.66
CA GLU A 46 -17.41 6.49 1.47
C GLU A 46 -18.62 5.70 0.90
N GLY A 47 -19.06 4.66 1.60
CA GLY A 47 -20.26 3.87 1.26
C GLY A 47 -20.04 2.72 0.28
N TYR A 48 -18.80 2.37 -0.05
CA TYR A 48 -18.51 1.23 -0.92
C TYR A 48 -18.76 -0.10 -0.21
N LYS A 49 -19.32 -1.06 -0.95
CA LYS A 49 -19.39 -2.46 -0.50
C LYS A 49 -18.06 -3.14 -0.82
N THR A 50 -17.12 -3.04 0.12
CA THR A 50 -15.80 -3.64 0.02
C THR A 50 -15.86 -5.17 -0.05
N GLN A 51 -14.97 -5.76 -0.84
CA GLN A 51 -14.85 -7.21 -1.04
C GLN A 51 -13.40 -7.60 -1.32
N GLU A 52 -13.08 -8.89 -1.23
CA GLU A 52 -11.74 -9.43 -1.47
C GLU A 52 -11.20 -9.08 -2.86
N ASN A 53 -11.99 -9.37 -3.90
CA ASN A 53 -11.57 -9.14 -5.28
C ASN A 53 -12.01 -7.76 -5.77
N PHE A 54 -11.17 -6.75 -5.53
CA PHE A 54 -11.36 -5.40 -6.05
C PHE A 54 -11.28 -5.35 -7.59
N THR A 55 -10.41 -6.15 -8.22
CA THR A 55 -10.30 -6.21 -9.70
C THR A 55 -11.62 -6.63 -10.35
N GLN A 56 -12.33 -7.59 -9.77
CA GLN A 56 -13.67 -7.97 -10.24
C GLN A 56 -14.66 -6.81 -10.07
N TYR A 57 -14.59 -6.08 -8.95
CA TYR A 57 -15.41 -4.88 -8.74
C TYR A 57 -15.15 -3.81 -9.81
N GLN A 58 -13.89 -3.58 -10.21
CA GLN A 58 -13.56 -2.64 -11.30
C GLN A 58 -14.27 -3.03 -12.59
N VAL A 59 -14.16 -4.29 -13.00
CA VAL A 59 -14.79 -4.83 -14.23
C VAL A 59 -16.32 -4.72 -14.16
N ASP A 60 -16.92 -5.15 -13.05
CA ASP A 60 -18.38 -5.15 -12.86
C ASP A 60 -18.99 -3.74 -12.86
N ASN A 61 -18.19 -2.71 -12.52
CA ASN A 61 -18.61 -1.31 -12.48
C ASN A 61 -18.07 -0.49 -13.68
N GLY A 62 -17.41 -1.14 -14.65
CA GLY A 62 -17.01 -0.53 -15.92
C GLY A 62 -15.72 0.31 -15.89
N TYR A 63 -14.92 0.22 -14.82
CA TYR A 63 -13.62 0.89 -14.73
C TYR A 63 -12.57 0.12 -15.54
N LYS A 64 -11.76 0.83 -16.33
CA LYS A 64 -10.80 0.27 -17.29
C LYS A 64 -9.46 -0.09 -16.68
N SER A 65 -9.07 0.57 -15.59
CA SER A 65 -7.79 0.43 -14.90
C SER A 65 -7.94 0.90 -13.44
N LEU A 66 -6.90 0.71 -12.62
CA LEU A 66 -6.86 1.27 -11.27
C LEU A 66 -6.85 2.80 -11.29
N ARG A 67 -6.05 3.42 -12.15
CA ARG A 67 -6.06 4.87 -12.37
C ARG A 67 -7.43 5.37 -12.80
N ASP A 68 -8.10 4.71 -13.74
CA ASP A 68 -9.45 5.07 -14.17
C ASP A 68 -10.45 5.04 -13.00
N PHE A 69 -10.38 4.04 -12.11
CA PHE A 69 -11.13 4.04 -10.86
C PHE A 69 -10.73 5.21 -9.94
N MET A 70 -9.44 5.36 -9.65
CA MET A 70 -8.96 6.34 -8.68
C MET A 70 -9.19 7.79 -9.11
N ASP A 71 -9.14 8.09 -10.41
CA ASP A 71 -9.34 9.44 -10.96
C ASP A 71 -10.83 9.77 -11.16
N THR A 72 -11.73 8.79 -11.33
CA THR A 72 -13.14 9.04 -11.71
C THR A 72 -14.22 8.55 -10.73
N ALA A 73 -13.89 7.64 -9.82
CA ALA A 73 -14.84 7.13 -8.83
C ALA A 73 -15.20 8.20 -7.78
N LYS A 74 -16.39 8.07 -7.19
CA LYS A 74 -16.91 9.05 -6.22
C LYS A 74 -16.48 8.71 -4.79
N TYR A 75 -15.36 9.28 -4.37
CA TYR A 75 -14.89 9.21 -3.00
C TYR A 75 -14.06 10.46 -2.66
N SER A 76 -14.03 10.83 -1.39
CA SER A 76 -13.21 11.92 -0.86
C SER A 76 -11.83 11.41 -0.44
N VAL A 77 -10.79 12.22 -0.61
CA VAL A 77 -9.51 12.05 0.08
C VAL A 77 -9.48 12.87 1.38
N THR A 78 -8.50 12.58 2.23
CA THR A 78 -8.21 13.27 3.49
C THR A 78 -8.14 14.79 3.28
N ASP A 79 -8.78 15.55 4.17
CA ASP A 79 -8.95 17.00 4.00
C ASP A 79 -7.63 17.77 3.82
N GLY A 80 -7.56 18.53 2.73
CA GLY A 80 -6.39 19.26 2.26
C GLY A 80 -5.41 18.46 1.38
N ALA A 81 -5.63 17.17 1.13
CA ALA A 81 -4.91 16.40 0.11
C ALA A 81 -5.51 16.62 -1.29
N ASP A 82 -4.70 16.46 -2.33
CA ASP A 82 -5.14 16.53 -3.72
C ASP A 82 -5.80 15.22 -4.19
N GLN A 83 -6.85 15.32 -5.03
CA GLN A 83 -7.60 14.17 -5.49
C GLN A 83 -6.81 13.29 -6.48
N THR A 84 -5.79 13.79 -7.17
CA THR A 84 -4.91 12.99 -8.03
C THR A 84 -3.63 12.58 -7.29
N CYS A 85 -2.98 13.54 -6.62
CA CYS A 85 -1.62 13.41 -6.10
C CYS A 85 -1.51 13.22 -4.58
N GLY A 86 -2.63 13.19 -3.84
CA GLY A 86 -2.62 13.03 -2.39
C GLY A 86 -1.85 14.16 -1.72
N TRP A 87 -0.82 13.81 -0.93
CA TRP A 87 0.02 14.79 -0.25
C TRP A 87 1.24 15.27 -1.06
N SER A 88 1.44 14.77 -2.27
CA SER A 88 2.57 15.13 -3.12
C SER A 88 2.25 16.27 -4.09
N ASP A 89 3.26 17.08 -4.42
CA ASP A 89 3.14 18.19 -5.37
C ASP A 89 3.66 17.76 -6.76
N PRO A 90 2.80 17.61 -7.78
CA PRO A 90 3.21 17.29 -9.15
C PRO A 90 4.01 18.43 -9.82
N LYS A 91 4.07 19.62 -9.22
CA LYS A 91 4.87 20.78 -9.66
C LYS A 91 6.04 21.06 -8.71
N GLY A 92 6.31 20.16 -7.77
CA GLY A 92 7.43 20.23 -6.85
C GLY A 92 8.79 20.04 -7.52
N ILE A 93 9.84 19.82 -6.71
CA ILE A 93 11.22 19.69 -7.18
C ILE A 93 11.37 18.40 -8.00
N PRO A 94 11.66 18.48 -9.32
CA PRO A 94 11.77 17.29 -10.16
C PRO A 94 12.94 16.40 -9.72
N GLN A 95 12.70 15.09 -9.66
CA GLN A 95 13.73 14.09 -9.40
C GLN A 95 14.39 13.65 -10.71
N GLN A 96 15.69 13.36 -10.67
CA GLN A 96 16.34 12.71 -11.81
C GLN A 96 15.79 11.29 -11.94
N ILE A 97 15.46 10.86 -13.16
CA ILE A 97 15.19 9.44 -13.44
C ILE A 97 16.42 8.61 -13.02
N PRO A 98 16.25 7.58 -12.16
CA PRO A 98 17.35 6.72 -11.73
C PRO A 98 18.02 6.03 -12.93
N GLU A 99 19.33 6.23 -13.08
CA GLU A 99 20.10 5.75 -14.25
C GLU A 99 20.11 4.23 -14.40
N ASP A 100 19.83 3.50 -13.31
CA ASP A 100 19.73 2.04 -13.28
C ASP A 100 18.28 1.53 -13.30
N GLY A 101 17.28 2.41 -13.49
CA GLY A 101 15.86 2.06 -13.49
C GLY A 101 15.29 1.63 -12.14
N THR A 102 15.94 1.93 -11.02
CA THR A 102 15.42 1.60 -9.68
C THR A 102 14.14 2.36 -9.35
N MET A 103 13.18 1.66 -8.75
CA MET A 103 12.13 2.23 -7.92
C MET A 103 12.19 1.60 -6.53
N ARG A 104 11.88 2.37 -5.48
CA ARG A 104 11.80 1.88 -4.10
C ARG A 104 10.59 2.45 -3.38
N THR A 105 9.81 1.59 -2.74
CA THR A 105 8.67 1.95 -1.89
C THR A 105 8.85 1.39 -0.48
N SER A 106 7.89 1.63 0.41
CA SER A 106 7.70 0.91 1.67
C SER A 106 7.34 -0.58 1.51
N GLY A 107 7.09 -1.04 0.28
CA GLY A 107 6.53 -2.35 -0.04
C GLY A 107 5.01 -2.34 -0.10
N TYR A 108 4.40 -3.40 -0.61
CA TYR A 108 2.95 -3.56 -0.65
C TYR A 108 2.55 -4.51 0.49
N THR A 109 1.91 -3.99 1.54
CA THR A 109 1.68 -4.76 2.80
C THR A 109 0.31 -5.45 2.88
N HIS A 110 -0.55 -5.24 1.88
CA HIS A 110 -1.91 -5.75 1.77
C HIS A 110 -2.15 -6.21 0.34
N ASP A 111 -3.07 -7.15 0.11
CA ASP A 111 -3.41 -7.55 -1.25
C ASP A 111 -4.00 -6.39 -2.05
N GLY A 112 -3.94 -6.47 -3.38
CA GLY A 112 -4.65 -5.54 -4.26
C GLY A 112 -3.78 -4.85 -5.30
N PRO A 113 -4.41 -4.20 -6.29
CA PRO A 113 -3.72 -3.76 -7.49
C PRO A 113 -2.90 -2.50 -7.26
N CYS A 114 -1.83 -2.38 -8.05
CA CYS A 114 -1.11 -1.13 -8.24
C CYS A 114 -0.88 -0.87 -9.73
N GLU A 115 -0.84 0.42 -10.08
CA GLU A 115 -0.47 0.90 -11.40
C GLU A 115 0.53 2.05 -11.27
N ILE A 116 1.49 2.09 -12.19
CA ILE A 116 2.48 3.16 -12.26
C ILE A 116 2.51 3.71 -13.68
N TYR A 117 2.37 5.02 -13.82
CA TYR A 117 2.36 5.72 -15.10
C TYR A 117 3.50 6.74 -15.18
N MET A 118 4.08 6.90 -16.37
CA MET A 118 4.94 8.02 -16.77
C MET A 118 4.10 8.96 -17.64
N GLY A 119 3.57 10.04 -17.05
CA GLY A 119 2.53 10.85 -17.68
C GLY A 119 1.28 10.00 -17.94
N ASP A 120 0.97 9.75 -19.21
CA ASP A 120 -0.14 8.89 -19.64
C ASP A 120 0.30 7.49 -20.11
N THR A 121 1.62 7.22 -20.12
CA THR A 121 2.17 5.91 -20.49
C THR A 121 2.17 4.98 -19.27
N LEU A 122 1.50 3.84 -19.36
CA LEU A 122 1.57 2.80 -18.32
C LEU A 122 2.95 2.14 -18.31
N ALA A 123 3.63 2.15 -17.17
CA ALA A 123 4.94 1.54 -16.95
C ALA A 123 4.87 0.21 -16.18
N LEU A 124 3.90 0.06 -15.27
CA LEU A 124 3.69 -1.16 -14.49
C LEU A 124 2.20 -1.29 -14.10
N SER A 125 1.67 -2.51 -14.15
CA SER A 125 0.34 -2.85 -13.63
C SER A 125 0.34 -4.30 -13.14
N TYR A 126 -0.13 -4.54 -11.92
CA TYR A 126 -0.48 -5.89 -11.44
C TYR A 126 -1.81 -5.88 -10.68
N LEU A 127 -2.50 -7.01 -10.73
CA LEU A 127 -3.78 -7.21 -10.02
C LEU A 127 -3.59 -7.40 -8.51
N ASN A 128 -2.41 -7.90 -8.10
CA ASN A 128 -1.98 -7.94 -6.71
C ASN A 128 -0.48 -7.61 -6.62
N CYS A 129 -0.14 -6.42 -6.12
CA CYS A 129 1.24 -5.98 -5.99
C CYS A 129 1.95 -6.52 -4.74
N HIS A 130 1.22 -7.00 -3.73
CA HIS A 130 1.81 -7.73 -2.59
C HIS A 130 2.41 -9.07 -3.03
N GLU A 131 1.72 -9.79 -3.90
CA GLU A 131 2.22 -11.04 -4.50
C GLU A 131 3.26 -10.81 -5.59
N SER A 132 3.05 -9.79 -6.45
CA SER A 132 3.88 -9.58 -7.65
C SER A 132 5.19 -8.84 -7.38
N ILE A 133 5.26 -8.05 -6.31
CA ILE A 133 6.42 -7.22 -5.95
C ILE A 133 6.78 -7.51 -4.48
N THR A 134 7.55 -8.59 -4.28
CA THR A 134 7.95 -9.07 -2.94
C THR A 134 9.02 -8.21 -2.28
N ASP A 135 9.82 -7.49 -3.07
CA ASP A 135 10.90 -6.63 -2.59
C ASP A 135 10.48 -5.15 -2.59
N GLN A 136 10.89 -4.41 -1.55
CA GLN A 136 10.70 -2.96 -1.48
C GLN A 136 11.39 -2.19 -2.63
N THR A 137 12.40 -2.79 -3.26
CA THR A 137 13.18 -2.19 -4.35
C THR A 137 13.07 -3.07 -5.58
N PHE A 138 12.65 -2.49 -6.71
CA PHE A 138 12.43 -3.20 -7.97
C PHE A 138 12.88 -2.34 -9.16
N LYS A 139 12.85 -2.92 -10.36
CA LYS A 139 13.14 -2.21 -11.60
C LYS A 139 11.84 -1.76 -12.28
N LEU A 140 11.84 -0.53 -12.77
CA LEU A 140 10.74 0.10 -13.48
C LEU A 140 11.24 0.65 -14.82
N ASP A 141 10.42 0.54 -15.86
CA ASP A 141 10.70 1.20 -17.13
C ASP A 141 10.24 2.66 -17.10
N TYR A 142 11.21 3.58 -17.15
CA TYR A 142 10.97 5.03 -17.21
C TYR A 142 10.92 5.58 -18.65
N SER A 143 11.06 4.73 -19.68
CA SER A 143 11.16 5.15 -21.08
C SER A 143 9.98 6.00 -21.57
N GLY A 144 8.78 5.77 -21.03
CA GLY A 144 7.58 6.54 -21.31
C GLY A 144 7.59 8.00 -20.83
N CYS A 145 8.62 8.43 -20.08
CA CYS A 145 8.72 9.77 -19.50
C CYS A 145 9.30 10.83 -20.46
N GLY A 146 10.06 10.44 -21.48
CA GLY A 146 10.75 11.38 -22.37
C GLY A 146 11.76 12.27 -21.63
N ASP A 147 11.78 13.57 -21.95
CA ASP A 147 12.66 14.55 -21.28
C ASP A 147 12.17 14.92 -19.87
N SER A 148 10.86 14.97 -19.65
CA SER A 148 10.23 15.20 -18.36
C SER A 148 8.78 14.74 -18.33
N CYS A 149 8.34 14.24 -17.19
CA CYS A 149 6.96 13.79 -16.97
C CYS A 149 6.60 13.89 -15.47
N VAL A 150 5.38 13.51 -15.11
CA VAL A 150 5.02 13.15 -13.73
C VAL A 150 4.86 11.64 -13.67
N LEU A 151 5.57 10.98 -12.75
CA LEU A 151 5.28 9.61 -12.37
C LEU A 151 4.06 9.61 -11.45
N TYR A 152 3.01 8.89 -11.82
CA TYR A 152 1.85 8.65 -10.97
C TYR A 152 1.90 7.23 -10.42
N TRP A 153 1.99 7.07 -9.11
CA TRP A 153 1.92 5.80 -8.41
C TRP A 153 0.55 5.65 -7.75
N TYR A 154 -0.17 4.60 -8.09
CA TYR A 154 -1.48 4.25 -7.56
C TYR A 154 -1.42 2.88 -6.90
N TRP A 155 -1.92 2.74 -5.67
CA TRP A 155 -2.12 1.44 -5.02
C TRP A 155 -3.41 1.41 -4.23
N LEU A 156 -4.21 0.36 -4.41
CA LEU A 156 -5.36 0.08 -3.57
C LEU A 156 -5.07 -1.14 -2.69
N GLY A 157 -4.94 -0.90 -1.38
CA GLY A 157 -4.78 -1.94 -0.38
C GLY A 157 -6.12 -2.53 0.02
N VAL A 158 -6.31 -3.82 -0.23
CA VAL A 158 -7.42 -4.64 0.27
C VAL A 158 -6.98 -5.33 1.56
N ARG A 159 -7.54 -4.90 2.69
CA ARG A 159 -7.23 -5.46 4.01
C ARG A 159 -8.45 -6.16 4.60
N TYR A 160 -8.31 -7.42 4.97
CA TYR A 160 -9.32 -8.11 5.79
C TYR A 160 -9.03 -7.92 7.29
N LEU A 161 -9.98 -7.35 8.04
CA LEU A 161 -9.84 -7.11 9.48
C LEU A 161 -11.22 -7.20 10.17
N LYS A 162 -11.27 -7.87 11.33
CA LYS A 162 -12.49 -7.99 12.17
C LYS A 162 -13.74 -8.46 11.39
N GLY A 163 -13.57 -9.38 10.44
CA GLY A 163 -14.67 -9.95 9.66
C GLY A 163 -15.17 -9.08 8.50
N LYS A 164 -14.42 -8.02 8.12
CA LYS A 164 -14.78 -7.11 7.02
C LYS A 164 -13.57 -6.79 6.15
N TYR A 165 -13.82 -6.48 4.88
CA TYR A 165 -12.82 -5.90 3.99
C TYR A 165 -12.76 -4.39 4.16
N SER A 166 -11.56 -3.84 4.01
CA SER A 166 -11.24 -2.41 4.01
C SER A 166 -10.49 -2.11 2.71
N TRP A 167 -10.87 -1.05 2.00
CA TRP A 167 -10.23 -0.64 0.75
C TRP A 167 -9.57 0.72 0.94
N GLN A 168 -8.25 0.72 0.83
CA GLN A 168 -7.39 1.84 1.21
C GLN A 168 -6.75 2.45 -0.04
N VAL A 169 -7.02 3.73 -0.29
CA VAL A 169 -6.48 4.46 -1.45
C VAL A 169 -5.14 5.10 -1.11
N TYR A 170 -4.10 4.80 -1.89
CA TYR A 170 -2.80 5.46 -1.81
C TYR A 170 -2.41 5.98 -3.21
N LYS A 171 -1.95 7.23 -3.26
CA LYS A 171 -1.59 7.93 -4.51
C LYS A 171 -0.43 8.89 -4.28
N GLU A 172 0.55 8.87 -5.17
CA GLU A 172 1.66 9.82 -5.18
C GLU A 172 2.02 10.25 -6.61
N CYS A 173 2.43 11.50 -6.75
CA CYS A 173 2.92 12.13 -7.96
C CYS A 173 4.36 12.58 -7.75
N ILE A 174 5.27 12.17 -8.62
CA ILE A 174 6.68 12.57 -8.58
C ILE A 174 7.04 13.22 -9.92
N PRO A 175 7.30 14.54 -9.98
CA PRO A 175 7.84 15.15 -11.18
C PRO A 175 9.23 14.59 -11.48
N LEU A 176 9.49 14.20 -12.73
CA LEU A 176 10.73 13.57 -13.17
C LEU A 176 11.37 14.32 -14.34
N TYR A 177 12.70 14.21 -14.46
CA TYR A 177 13.44 14.67 -15.64
C TYR A 177 14.53 13.68 -16.08
N SER A 178 14.79 13.65 -17.39
CA SER A 178 15.90 12.90 -17.99
C SER A 178 17.20 13.70 -17.88
N ARG A 179 18.33 13.01 -17.63
CA ARG A 179 19.64 13.67 -17.58
C ARG A 179 20.04 14.30 -18.92
N SER A 180 19.52 13.76 -20.03
CA SER A 180 19.81 14.27 -21.38
C SER A 180 18.98 15.50 -21.76
N GLY A 181 17.83 15.71 -21.12
CA GLY A 181 16.94 16.87 -21.35
C GLY A 181 17.36 18.14 -20.60
N SER A 182 18.38 18.07 -19.73
CA SER A 182 18.86 19.22 -18.96
C SER A 182 19.74 20.14 -19.81
N THR A 183 19.11 20.99 -20.63
CA THR A 183 19.74 22.14 -21.29
C THR A 183 18.79 23.32 -21.28
N SER A 184 19.24 24.45 -20.71
CA SER A 184 18.50 25.73 -20.50
C SER A 184 17.34 25.66 -19.48
N THR A 185 17.07 26.65 -18.61
CA THR A 185 17.69 27.97 -18.35
C THR A 185 17.52 28.32 -16.86
N GLY A 186 18.57 28.82 -16.20
CA GLY A 186 18.53 29.15 -14.76
C GLY A 186 19.66 30.06 -14.30
N THR A 187 20.00 31.07 -15.09
CA THR A 187 21.10 32.01 -14.78
C THR A 187 20.71 32.96 -13.66
N THR A 188 21.02 32.60 -12.41
CA THR A 188 21.09 33.56 -11.30
C THR A 188 22.52 33.64 -10.78
N THR A 189 23.28 34.59 -11.31
CA THR A 189 24.65 34.88 -10.88
C THR A 189 24.64 35.54 -9.50
N THR A 190 24.60 34.75 -8.43
CA THR A 190 24.90 35.23 -7.08
C THR A 190 26.37 34.97 -6.80
N THR A 191 27.16 36.04 -6.82
CA THR A 191 28.59 36.02 -6.49
C THR A 191 28.82 35.47 -5.08
N ALA A 192 29.43 34.29 -4.98
CA ALA A 192 29.95 33.79 -3.71
C ALA A 192 31.20 34.60 -3.32
N PRO A 193 31.26 35.20 -2.11
CA PRO A 193 32.50 35.80 -1.63
C PRO A 193 33.47 34.71 -1.18
N THR A 194 34.65 34.67 -1.79
CA THR A 194 35.75 33.78 -1.41
C THR A 194 36.31 34.16 -0.05
N THR A 195 36.17 33.28 0.95
CA THR A 195 36.97 33.34 2.18
C THR A 195 37.61 31.97 2.40
N GLU A 196 38.92 31.91 2.20
CA GLU A 196 39.75 30.71 2.40
C GLU A 196 39.94 30.37 3.89
N LEU A 197 39.86 29.06 4.20
CA LEU A 197 40.54 28.31 5.27
C LEU A 197 40.53 28.88 6.73
N SER A 198 40.17 28.09 7.75
CA SER A 198 40.88 26.83 8.06
C SER A 198 40.14 25.88 9.03
N SER A 199 40.25 24.58 8.73
CA SER A 199 40.43 23.43 9.65
C SER A 199 39.55 23.28 10.92
N ALA A 200 38.74 22.21 10.98
CA ALA A 200 39.01 21.04 11.84
C ALA A 200 37.95 19.91 11.71
N GLY A 201 38.41 18.65 11.77
CA GLY A 201 37.64 17.54 12.39
C GLY A 201 36.70 16.70 11.50
N SER A 202 37.20 15.56 11.01
CA SER A 202 36.37 14.48 10.48
C SER A 202 35.53 13.78 11.55
N ALA A 203 34.34 13.29 11.17
CA ALA A 203 33.87 11.95 11.56
C ALA A 203 32.77 11.47 10.59
N ALA A 204 33.03 10.38 9.87
CA ALA A 204 31.98 9.60 9.23
C ALA A 204 31.36 8.65 10.28
N ALA A 205 30.04 8.44 10.22
CA ALA A 205 29.35 7.42 11.00
C ALA A 205 29.01 6.23 10.09
N PRO A 206 29.67 5.07 10.23
CA PRO A 206 29.27 3.83 9.56
C PRO A 206 28.22 3.07 10.38
N GLU A 207 27.38 2.31 9.69
CA GLU A 207 26.58 1.25 10.30
C GLU A 207 27.46 0.07 10.74
N ALA A 208 27.04 -0.65 11.79
CA ALA A 208 27.53 -1.99 12.08
C ALA A 208 26.49 -2.81 12.86
N ASP A 209 25.87 -3.76 12.18
CA ASP A 209 25.25 -4.94 12.80
C ASP A 209 26.36 -5.93 13.21
N SER A 210 26.23 -6.61 14.36
CA SER A 210 26.74 -7.97 14.58
C SER A 210 26.49 -8.51 16.00
N VAL A 211 25.69 -9.58 16.04
CA VAL A 211 25.91 -10.84 16.79
C VAL A 211 26.28 -10.77 18.28
N ALA A 212 25.32 -11.14 19.13
CA ALA A 212 25.56 -11.47 20.54
C ALA A 212 26.16 -12.87 20.72
N THR A 213 27.05 -13.04 21.70
CA THR A 213 27.42 -14.36 22.27
C THR A 213 27.25 -14.34 23.79
N GLN A 214 26.83 -15.49 24.32
CA GLN A 214 26.35 -15.69 25.70
C GLN A 214 27.49 -15.60 26.74
N THR A 215 27.17 -15.28 28.00
CA THR A 215 27.23 -16.24 29.13
C THR A 215 26.65 -15.65 30.43
N SER A 216 26.02 -16.53 31.20
CA SER A 216 25.29 -16.35 32.47
C SER A 216 25.94 -15.54 33.59
N GLY A 217 25.09 -14.90 34.40
CA GLY A 217 25.41 -14.40 35.75
C GLY A 217 24.13 -14.25 36.58
N SER A 218 23.76 -15.28 37.33
CA SER A 218 22.53 -15.31 38.16
C SER A 218 22.78 -14.78 39.57
N SER A 219 21.84 -14.01 40.14
CA SER A 219 21.53 -14.02 41.58
C SER A 219 20.13 -13.46 41.85
N ASN A 220 19.46 -14.07 42.83
CA ASN A 220 18.07 -13.78 43.20
C ASN A 220 17.93 -12.49 44.01
N GLU A 221 16.74 -11.87 43.94
CA GLU A 221 16.00 -11.62 45.18
C GLU A 221 14.50 -11.95 44.96
N ALA A 222 13.82 -12.36 46.03
CA ALA A 222 12.53 -13.07 45.98
C ALA A 222 11.42 -12.27 46.73
N PRO A 223 10.20 -12.78 46.98
CA PRO A 223 9.00 -12.02 46.60
C PRO A 223 8.19 -11.47 47.78
N VAL A 224 7.35 -10.47 47.52
CA VAL A 224 6.23 -10.10 48.40
C VAL A 224 4.93 -10.67 47.81
N THR A 225 4.17 -11.39 48.64
CA THR A 225 2.97 -12.13 48.23
C THR A 225 1.84 -11.90 49.24
N GLU A 226 0.69 -11.38 48.79
CA GLU A 226 -0.64 -11.58 49.40
C GLU A 226 -1.64 -11.67 48.23
N ALA A 227 -2.30 -12.80 47.97
CA ALA A 227 -3.42 -13.40 48.71
C ALA A 227 -4.72 -12.58 48.52
N THR A 228 -5.53 -12.84 47.49
CA THR A 228 -6.54 -13.93 47.33
C THR A 228 -7.96 -13.42 47.60
N SER A 229 -8.93 -13.74 46.71
CA SER A 229 -10.37 -13.91 46.98
C SER A 229 -11.19 -14.17 45.70
N ALA A 230 -11.66 -15.41 45.56
CA ALA A 230 -12.87 -15.85 44.85
C ALA A 230 -13.74 -16.62 45.89
N PRO A 231 -15.04 -16.96 45.74
CA PRO A 231 -15.81 -17.41 44.55
C PRO A 231 -16.99 -16.44 44.22
N ALA A 232 -18.06 -16.74 43.47
CA ALA A 232 -18.58 -17.93 42.75
C ALA A 232 -19.07 -17.49 41.35
N ASP A 233 -19.59 -18.28 40.40
CA ASP A 233 -20.35 -19.55 40.29
C ASP A 233 -21.80 -19.55 40.80
N GLU A 234 -22.75 -19.21 39.91
CA GLU A 234 -24.10 -19.80 39.89
C GLU A 234 -24.57 -19.98 38.42
N THR A 235 -24.91 -21.22 38.07
CA THR A 235 -25.88 -21.56 37.02
C THR A 235 -27.07 -22.24 37.71
N PRO A 236 -28.32 -22.11 37.24
CA PRO A 236 -28.94 -23.33 36.69
C PRO A 236 -30.08 -23.14 35.64
N THR A 237 -30.14 -24.06 34.66
CA THR A 237 -31.36 -24.73 34.07
C THR A 237 -32.51 -23.92 33.42
N GLU A 238 -33.42 -24.48 32.60
CA GLU A 238 -33.43 -25.54 31.56
C GLU A 238 -34.85 -25.57 30.92
N ASN A 239 -35.00 -26.08 29.67
CA ASN A 239 -36.25 -26.49 28.99
C ASN A 239 -37.24 -25.36 28.54
N VAL A 240 -38.05 -25.50 27.47
CA VAL A 240 -38.69 -26.70 26.87
C VAL A 240 -38.73 -26.68 25.31
N LYS A 241 -38.26 -27.79 24.70
CA LYS A 241 -38.74 -28.53 23.49
C LYS A 241 -39.89 -27.97 22.61
N THR A 242 -39.73 -28.03 21.27
CA THR A 242 -40.69 -28.66 20.29
C THR A 242 -39.95 -28.99 18.97
N GLU A 243 -40.32 -30.10 18.32
CA GLU A 243 -39.68 -30.69 17.12
C GLU A 243 -40.67 -30.69 15.91
N PRO A 244 -40.45 -31.37 14.76
CA PRO A 244 -40.57 -30.77 13.42
C PRO A 244 -41.86 -31.18 12.69
N PRO A 245 -41.93 -30.96 11.36
CA PRO A 245 -42.41 -32.04 10.50
C PRO A 245 -41.43 -32.39 9.36
N SER A 246 -41.56 -33.62 8.89
CA SER A 246 -40.67 -34.27 7.93
C SER A 246 -41.11 -34.07 6.48
N THR A 247 -40.11 -34.07 5.60
CA THR A 247 -40.05 -34.60 4.22
C THR A 247 -41.36 -35.02 3.53
N ASP A 248 -41.54 -34.57 2.28
CA ASP A 248 -41.88 -35.54 1.22
C ASP A 248 -41.18 -35.22 -0.11
N LEU A 249 -40.97 -36.27 -0.91
CA LEU A 249 -40.15 -36.27 -2.13
C LEU A 249 -40.99 -35.95 -3.39
N VAL A 250 -40.35 -35.56 -4.50
CA VAL A 250 -40.48 -36.22 -5.84
C VAL A 250 -39.77 -35.44 -6.97
N LEU A 251 -38.73 -36.10 -7.49
CA LEU A 251 -38.25 -36.17 -8.89
C LEU A 251 -38.11 -34.92 -9.78
N THR A 252 -36.86 -34.73 -10.25
CA THR A 252 -36.50 -34.07 -11.51
C THR A 252 -36.99 -34.85 -12.74
N PRO A 253 -37.01 -34.21 -13.93
CA PRO A 253 -36.04 -34.68 -14.91
C PRO A 253 -35.20 -33.59 -15.60
N THR A 254 -34.03 -34.02 -16.04
CA THR A 254 -32.95 -33.29 -16.70
C THR A 254 -33.32 -32.69 -18.07
N SER A 255 -32.77 -31.51 -18.40
CA SER A 255 -32.47 -31.14 -19.79
C SER A 255 -31.15 -30.37 -19.89
N THR A 256 -30.09 -31.09 -20.25
CA THR A 256 -28.77 -30.51 -20.56
C THR A 256 -28.71 -30.13 -22.03
N GLN A 257 -28.94 -28.86 -22.37
CA GLN A 257 -28.62 -28.36 -23.71
C GLN A 257 -27.10 -28.20 -23.88
N LYS A 258 -26.46 -29.21 -24.49
CA LYS A 258 -25.12 -29.06 -25.07
C LYS A 258 -25.25 -28.47 -26.46
N CYS A 259 -24.62 -27.32 -26.71
CA CYS A 259 -24.52 -26.75 -28.05
C CYS A 259 -23.71 -27.66 -28.98
N ASN A 260 -24.34 -28.17 -30.04
CA ASN A 260 -23.66 -28.92 -31.10
C ASN A 260 -22.91 -27.96 -32.04
N ALA A 261 -21.60 -27.81 -31.82
CA ALA A 261 -20.73 -27.12 -32.78
C ALA A 261 -20.48 -27.99 -34.03
N SER A 262 -20.98 -27.55 -35.18
CA SER A 262 -20.80 -28.27 -36.45
C SER A 262 -19.35 -28.14 -36.95
N ARG A 263 -18.56 -29.21 -36.83
CA ARG A 263 -17.21 -29.29 -37.43
C ARG A 263 -17.32 -29.56 -38.93
N LYS A 264 -17.24 -28.49 -39.73
CA LYS A 264 -17.09 -28.57 -41.19
C LYS A 264 -15.74 -29.22 -41.53
N ARG A 265 -15.72 -30.52 -41.88
CA ARG A 265 -14.57 -31.13 -42.54
C ARG A 265 -14.47 -30.57 -43.96
N ILE A 266 -13.35 -29.94 -44.28
CA ILE A 266 -12.88 -29.79 -45.66
C ILE A 266 -11.72 -30.78 -45.83
N ARG A 267 -11.76 -31.54 -46.91
CA ARG A 267 -10.75 -32.50 -47.37
C ARG A 267 -10.64 -32.34 -48.90
N ALA A 268 -9.45 -32.65 -49.42
CA ALA A 268 -8.92 -32.21 -50.72
C ALA A 268 -8.42 -30.77 -50.65
#